data_AF-A0A956XTM9-F1
#
_entry.id   AF-A0A956XTM9-F1
#
_cell.length_a   1.000
_cell.length_b   1.000
_cell.length_c   1.000
_cell.angle_alpha   90.00
_cell.angle_beta   90.00
_cell.angle_gamma   90.00
#
_symmetry.space_group_name_H-M   'P 1'
#
loop_
_entity.id
_entity.type
_entity.pdbx_description
1 polymer ?
#
loop_
_entity_poly.entity_id
_entity_poly.type
_entity_poly.pdbx_seq_one_letter_code
_entity_poly.pdbx_strand_id
1 'polypeptide(L)'
;MGANYDALLAHLKDITNINHATALLAYDQETAMPSGGASARAQQLATLSKIGHEMFTSSQTSDLLGAATEELNSAGYDSDEASMVRVVQQDFDLATRLPSSFVAKLAEETSLAQKTWAKARQNSDFQAFLPALERIIGMMQEQA
;
A
#
# COMPACT_ATOMS: atom_id res chain seq x y z
N MET A 1 10.35 -23.22 12.79
CA MET A 1 9.23 -22.29 12.94
C MET A 1 7.94 -23.08 12.86
N GLY A 2 6.83 -22.49 13.28
CA GLY A 2 5.53 -23.13 13.19
C GLY A 2 5.03 -23.19 11.75
N ALA A 3 4.27 -24.23 11.40
CA ALA A 3 3.86 -24.47 10.03
C ALA A 3 2.87 -23.41 9.53
N ASN A 4 2.04 -22.86 10.43
CA ASN A 4 1.08 -21.81 10.07
C ASN A 4 1.77 -20.46 9.88
N TYR A 5 2.74 -20.14 10.75
CA TYR A 5 3.59 -18.96 10.58
C TYR A 5 4.37 -18.99 9.26
N ASP A 6 4.97 -20.13 8.91
CA ASP A 6 5.71 -20.28 7.65
C ASP A 6 4.78 -20.14 6.42
N ALA A 7 3.54 -20.64 6.51
CA ALA A 7 2.54 -20.47 5.45
C ALA A 7 2.11 -19.00 5.29
N LEU A 8 1.92 -18.27 6.41
CA LEU A 8 1.66 -16.83 6.38
C LEU A 8 2.83 -16.07 5.73
N LEU A 9 4.07 -16.38 6.11
CA LEU A 9 5.26 -15.76 5.53
C LEU A 9 5.35 -15.99 4.02
N ALA A 10 5.08 -17.21 3.56
CA ALA A 10 5.09 -17.53 2.13
C ALA A 10 4.05 -16.69 1.36
N HIS A 11 2.83 -16.59 1.90
CA HIS A 11 1.76 -15.78 1.29
C HIS A 11 2.10 -14.28 1.27
N LEU A 12 2.59 -13.73 2.39
CA LEU A 12 3.00 -12.32 2.47
C LEU A 12 4.18 -11.99 1.56
N LYS A 13 5.06 -12.96 1.30
CA LYS A 13 6.19 -12.79 0.38
C LYS A 13 5.74 -12.50 -1.04
N ASP A 14 4.70 -13.16 -1.52
CA ASP A 14 4.15 -12.90 -2.87
C ASP A 14 3.56 -11.50 -2.98
N ILE A 15 2.80 -11.08 -1.96
CA ILE A 15 2.27 -9.70 -1.86
C ILE A 15 3.42 -8.69 -1.84
N THR A 16 4.46 -8.95 -1.05
CA THR A 16 5.64 -8.09 -0.94
C THR A 16 6.37 -7.98 -2.29
N ASN A 17 6.51 -9.08 -3.03
CA ASN A 17 7.13 -9.08 -4.36
C ASN A 17 6.34 -8.23 -5.37
N ILE A 18 5.00 -8.29 -5.32
CA ILE A 18 4.14 -7.42 -6.14
C ILE A 18 4.37 -5.96 -5.78
N ASN A 19 4.40 -5.63 -4.49
CA ASN A 19 4.65 -4.26 -4.04
C ASN A 19 6.05 -3.76 -4.44
N HIS A 20 7.07 -4.60 -4.38
CA HIS A 20 8.41 -4.28 -4.88
C HIS A 20 8.44 -4.04 -6.39
N ALA A 21 7.73 -4.84 -7.18
CA ALA A 21 7.59 -4.60 -8.61
C ALA A 21 6.89 -3.27 -8.91
N THR A 22 5.83 -2.95 -8.18
CA THR A 22 5.14 -1.65 -8.24
C THR A 22 6.10 -0.50 -7.91
N ALA A 23 6.91 -0.62 -6.86
CA ALA A 23 7.89 0.40 -6.46
C ALA A 23 8.96 0.63 -7.53
N LEU A 24 9.47 -0.45 -8.14
CA LEU A 24 10.44 -0.35 -9.24
C LEU A 24 9.84 0.37 -10.46
N LEU A 25 8.59 0.05 -10.83
CA LEU A 25 7.91 0.71 -11.95
C LEU A 25 7.62 2.19 -11.66
N ALA A 26 7.31 2.55 -10.41
CA ALA A 26 7.15 3.94 -10.00
C ALA A 26 8.48 4.70 -10.08
N TYR A 27 9.57 4.09 -9.60
CA TYR A 27 10.91 4.66 -9.74
C TYR A 27 11.30 4.89 -11.21
N ASP A 28 11.08 3.90 -12.08
CA ASP A 28 11.35 4.03 -13.50
C ASP A 28 10.53 5.16 -14.15
N GLN A 29 9.26 5.34 -13.72
CA GLN A 29 8.38 6.39 -14.22
C GLN A 29 8.99 7.78 -14.03
N GLU A 30 9.65 7.99 -12.90
CA GLU A 30 10.21 9.29 -12.50
C GLU A 30 11.64 9.51 -13.00
N THR A 31 12.33 8.47 -13.46
CA THR A 31 13.79 8.54 -13.74
C THR A 31 14.18 8.25 -15.18
N ALA A 32 13.60 7.24 -15.81
CA ALA A 32 14.07 6.71 -17.09
C ALA A 32 12.95 6.55 -18.13
N MET A 33 11.69 6.48 -17.72
CA MET A 33 10.57 6.23 -18.61
C MET A 33 10.41 7.37 -19.65
N PRO A 34 10.28 7.05 -20.95
CA PRO A 34 9.96 8.07 -21.95
C PRO A 34 8.56 8.64 -21.74
N SER A 35 8.36 9.92 -22.09
CA SER A 35 7.10 10.65 -21.83
C SER A 35 5.85 10.01 -22.46
N GLY A 36 6.00 9.31 -23.59
CA GLY A 36 4.91 8.56 -24.23
C GLY A 36 4.42 7.32 -23.45
N GLY A 37 5.17 6.87 -22.44
CA GLY A 37 4.86 5.67 -21.65
C GLY A 37 3.84 5.88 -20.52
N ALA A 38 3.48 7.13 -20.21
CA ALA A 38 2.74 7.48 -19.01
C ALA A 38 1.40 6.72 -18.85
N SER A 39 0.62 6.58 -19.93
CA SER A 39 -0.68 5.89 -19.86
C SER A 39 -0.52 4.39 -19.60
N ALA A 40 0.42 3.73 -20.28
CA ALA A 40 0.69 2.31 -20.09
C ALA A 40 1.24 2.03 -18.68
N ARG A 41 2.15 2.88 -18.19
CA ARG A 41 2.70 2.78 -16.84
C ARG A 41 1.63 2.96 -15.76
N ALA A 42 0.76 3.95 -15.92
CA ALA A 42 -0.36 4.16 -15.00
C ALA A 42 -1.26 2.92 -14.90
N GLN A 43 -1.56 2.27 -16.03
CA GLN A 43 -2.34 1.03 -16.05
C GLN A 43 -1.62 -0.13 -15.33
N GLN A 44 -0.31 -0.32 -15.58
CA GLN A 44 0.49 -1.35 -14.91
C GLN A 44 0.49 -1.17 -13.39
N LEU A 45 0.75 0.06 -12.92
CA LEU A 45 0.76 0.38 -11.49
C LEU A 45 -0.61 0.16 -10.86
N ALA A 46 -1.69 0.58 -11.53
CA ALA A 46 -3.05 0.38 -11.05
C ALA A 46 -3.41 -1.10 -10.92
N THR A 47 -3.07 -1.91 -11.94
CA THR A 47 -3.32 -3.36 -11.92
C THR A 47 -2.54 -4.05 -10.80
N LEU A 48 -1.24 -3.79 -10.66
CA LEU A 48 -0.42 -4.43 -9.62
C LEU A 48 -0.85 -4.01 -8.21
N SER A 49 -1.17 -2.72 -8.02
CA SER A 49 -1.67 -2.22 -6.73
C SER A 49 -3.00 -2.86 -6.35
N LYS A 50 -3.90 -3.03 -7.32
CA LYS A 50 -5.16 -3.74 -7.12
C LYS A 50 -4.92 -5.19 -6.70
N ILE A 51 -4.10 -5.93 -7.45
CA ILE A 51 -3.81 -7.34 -7.15
C ILE A 51 -3.19 -7.49 -5.75
N GLY A 52 -2.17 -6.69 -5.43
CA GLY A 52 -1.53 -6.71 -4.11
C GLY A 52 -2.52 -6.42 -2.98
N HIS A 53 -3.39 -5.43 -3.16
CA HIS A 53 -4.41 -5.08 -2.17
C HIS A 53 -5.48 -6.16 -2.01
N GLU A 54 -6.01 -6.72 -3.12
CA GLU A 54 -7.00 -7.80 -3.08
C GLU A 54 -6.43 -9.06 -2.42
N MET A 55 -5.17 -9.41 -2.72
CA MET A 55 -4.49 -10.52 -2.06
C MET A 55 -4.32 -10.26 -0.56
N PHE A 56 -3.86 -9.07 -0.18
CA PHE A 56 -3.64 -8.72 1.22
C PHE A 56 -4.93 -8.69 2.03
N THR A 57 -6.01 -8.13 1.49
CA THR A 57 -7.31 -8.03 2.17
C THR A 57 -8.21 -9.26 2.00
N SER A 58 -7.69 -10.33 1.38
CA SER A 58 -8.45 -11.56 1.15
C SER A 58 -8.78 -12.32 2.44
N SER A 59 -9.82 -13.15 2.37
CA SER A 59 -10.14 -14.10 3.46
C SER A 59 -8.97 -15.04 3.75
N GLN A 60 -8.19 -15.43 2.73
CA GLN A 60 -7.01 -16.27 2.89
C GLN A 60 -5.98 -15.61 3.83
N THR A 61 -5.73 -14.31 3.68
CA THR A 61 -4.83 -13.59 4.60
C THR A 61 -5.39 -13.59 6.03
N SER A 62 -6.69 -13.35 6.20
CA SER A 62 -7.35 -13.40 7.50
C SER A 62 -7.22 -14.77 8.16
N ASP A 63 -7.44 -15.85 7.40
CA ASP A 63 -7.37 -17.22 7.89
C ASP A 63 -5.95 -17.59 8.32
N LEU A 64 -4.95 -17.22 7.51
CA LEU A 64 -3.53 -17.46 7.81
C LEU A 64 -3.06 -16.65 9.04
N LEU A 65 -3.52 -15.40 9.17
CA LEU A 65 -3.24 -14.57 10.35
C LEU A 65 -3.83 -15.18 11.62
N GLY A 66 -5.08 -15.65 11.57
CA GLY A 66 -5.72 -16.33 12.67
C GLY A 66 -4.95 -17.59 13.09
N ALA A 67 -4.62 -18.46 12.13
CA ALA A 67 -3.89 -19.70 12.38
C ALA A 67 -2.47 -19.48 12.93
N ALA A 68 -1.75 -18.46 12.44
CA ALA A 68 -0.43 -18.10 12.94
C ALA A 68 -0.51 -17.48 14.35
N THR A 69 -1.54 -16.67 14.63
CA THR A 69 -1.78 -16.11 15.96
C THR A 69 -2.05 -17.22 16.98
N GLU A 70 -2.90 -18.18 16.63
CA GLU A 70 -3.21 -19.32 17.50
C GLU A 70 -1.98 -20.18 17.80
N GLU A 71 -1.15 -20.45 16.78
CA GLU A 71 0.09 -21.21 16.89
C GLU A 71 1.10 -20.50 17.81
N LEU A 72 1.17 -19.17 17.75
CA LEU A 72 2.12 -18.35 18.50
C LEU A 72 1.59 -17.85 19.84
N ASN A 73 0.39 -18.27 20.28
CA ASN A 73 -0.21 -17.82 21.55
C ASN A 73 0.68 -18.05 22.79
N SER A 74 1.56 -19.05 22.74
CA SER A 74 2.49 -19.37 23.83
C SER A 74 3.90 -18.79 23.64
N ALA A 75 4.15 -18.13 22.50
CA ALA A 75 5.41 -17.46 22.23
C ALA A 75 5.57 -16.24 23.14
N GLY A 76 6.83 -15.86 23.42
CA GLY A 76 7.11 -14.62 24.14
C GLY A 76 6.58 -13.43 23.36
N TYR A 77 6.01 -12.45 24.08
CA TYR A 77 5.43 -11.25 23.46
C TYR A 77 6.44 -10.56 22.53
N ASP A 78 7.70 -10.42 22.94
CA ASP A 78 8.76 -9.76 22.17
C ASP A 78 9.50 -10.68 21.19
N SER A 79 8.97 -11.88 20.90
CA SER A 79 9.53 -12.69 19.81
C SER A 79 9.30 -11.99 18.46
N ASP A 80 10.24 -12.20 17.53
CA ASP A 80 10.15 -11.64 16.18
C ASP A 80 8.88 -12.13 15.48
N GLU A 81 8.54 -13.41 15.65
CA GLU A 81 7.36 -14.02 15.04
C GLU A 81 6.05 -13.43 15.58
N ALA A 82 5.89 -13.34 16.90
CA ALA A 82 4.69 -12.76 17.50
C ALA A 82 4.56 -11.26 17.19
N SER A 83 5.68 -10.54 17.14
CA SER A 83 5.71 -9.12 16.77
C SER A 83 5.30 -8.91 15.31
N MET A 84 5.83 -9.74 14.40
CA MET A 84 5.47 -9.68 12.98
C MET A 84 3.97 -9.93 12.78
N VAL A 85 3.40 -10.95 13.40
CA VAL A 85 1.96 -11.24 13.29
C VAL A 85 1.12 -10.07 13.80
N ARG A 86 1.49 -9.43 14.92
CA ARG A 86 0.78 -8.24 15.42
C ARG A 86 0.82 -7.06 14.45
N VAL A 87 2.00 -6.78 13.87
CA VAL A 87 2.14 -5.68 12.89
C VAL A 87 1.31 -5.97 11.66
N VAL A 88 1.40 -7.18 11.09
CA VAL A 88 0.62 -7.55 9.91
C VAL A 88 -0.88 -7.54 10.20
N GLN A 89 -1.32 -7.95 11.40
CA GLN A 89 -2.72 -7.85 11.80
C GLN A 89 -3.20 -6.40 11.85
N GLN A 90 -2.39 -5.49 12.40
CA GLN A 90 -2.71 -4.07 12.42
C GLN A 90 -2.83 -3.50 11.01
N ASP A 91 -1.90 -3.84 10.12
CA ASP A 91 -1.92 -3.41 8.73
C ASP A 91 -3.14 -3.98 7.98
N PHE A 92 -3.49 -5.24 8.22
CA PHE A 92 -4.67 -5.90 7.65
C PHE A 92 -5.96 -5.23 8.10
N ASP A 93 -6.09 -4.93 9.39
CA ASP A 93 -7.24 -4.22 9.95
C ASP A 93 -7.39 -2.85 9.31
N LEU A 94 -6.31 -2.09 9.16
CA LEU A 94 -6.33 -0.78 8.50
C LEU A 94 -6.73 -0.89 7.03
N ALA A 95 -6.17 -1.87 6.32
CA ALA A 95 -6.42 -2.08 4.90
C ALA A 95 -7.87 -2.50 4.60
N THR A 96 -8.52 -3.23 5.52
CA THR A 96 -9.89 -3.74 5.36
C THR A 96 -10.97 -2.78 5.86
N ARG A 97 -10.63 -1.83 6.74
CA ARG A 97 -11.58 -0.86 7.30
C ARG A 97 -12.00 0.25 6.34
N LEU A 98 -11.18 0.55 5.33
CA LEU A 98 -11.44 1.67 4.42
C LEU A 98 -12.45 1.28 3.35
N PRO A 99 -13.54 2.05 3.17
CA PRO A 99 -14.44 1.84 2.04
C PRO A 99 -13.68 2.00 0.72
N SER A 100 -13.93 1.09 -0.24
CA SER A 100 -13.27 1.16 -1.56
C SER A 100 -13.50 2.50 -2.28
N SER A 101 -14.63 3.17 -2.00
CA SER A 101 -14.92 4.52 -2.49
C SER A 101 -13.97 5.59 -1.96
N PHE A 102 -13.57 5.50 -0.69
CA PHE A 102 -12.60 6.40 -0.08
C PHE A 102 -11.21 6.20 -0.72
N VAL A 103 -10.78 4.94 -0.85
CA VAL A 103 -9.50 4.58 -1.47
C VAL A 103 -9.42 5.09 -2.92
N ALA A 104 -10.48 4.89 -3.71
CA ALA A 104 -10.54 5.38 -5.09
C ALA A 104 -10.45 6.91 -5.17
N LYS A 105 -11.18 7.62 -4.31
CA LYS A 105 -11.16 9.08 -4.25
C LYS A 105 -9.77 9.61 -3.88
N LEU A 106 -9.09 8.96 -2.95
CA LEU A 106 -7.74 9.34 -2.54
C LEU A 106 -6.73 9.15 -3.67
N ALA A 107 -6.82 8.03 -4.39
CA ALA A 107 -5.95 7.75 -5.54
C ALA A 107 -6.16 8.77 -6.67
N GLU A 108 -7.40 9.18 -6.92
CA GLU A 108 -7.70 10.23 -7.90
C GLU A 108 -7.11 11.58 -7.49
N GLU A 109 -7.36 12.03 -6.26
CA GLU A 109 -6.87 13.32 -5.77
C GLU A 109 -5.33 13.37 -5.79
N THR A 110 -4.66 12.32 -5.33
CA THR A 110 -3.19 12.24 -5.32
C THR A 110 -2.59 12.24 -6.73
N SER A 111 -3.20 11.54 -7.68
CA SER A 111 -2.77 11.55 -9.10
C SER A 111 -2.89 12.94 -9.74
N LEU A 112 -4.00 13.65 -9.48
CA LEU A 112 -4.18 15.03 -9.92
C LEU A 112 -3.17 15.97 -9.26
N ALA A 113 -2.96 15.80 -7.95
CA ALA A 113 -2.02 16.59 -7.16
C ALA A 113 -0.57 16.43 -7.63
N GLN A 114 -0.16 15.25 -8.09
CA GLN A 114 1.21 14.97 -8.53
C GLN A 114 1.64 15.84 -9.72
N LYS A 115 0.74 16.05 -10.70
CA LYS A 115 1.00 16.97 -11.84
C LYS A 115 1.14 18.41 -11.37
N THR A 116 0.26 18.85 -10.49
CA THR A 116 0.27 20.20 -9.91
C THR A 116 1.54 20.43 -9.10
N TRP A 117 1.94 19.45 -8.27
CA TRP A 117 3.16 19.47 -7.48
C TRP A 117 4.41 19.56 -8.35
N ALA A 118 4.51 18.77 -9.43
CA ALA A 118 5.68 18.79 -10.30
C ALA A 118 5.91 20.19 -10.90
N LYS A 119 4.83 20.84 -11.37
CA LYS A 119 4.88 22.20 -11.92
C LYS A 119 5.15 23.26 -10.85
N ALA A 120 4.48 23.16 -9.70
CA ALA A 120 4.67 24.03 -8.55
C ALA A 120 6.13 23.99 -8.07
N ARG A 121 6.70 22.79 -7.92
CA ARG A 121 8.09 22.59 -7.53
C ARG A 121 9.08 23.18 -8.52
N GLN A 122 8.86 22.98 -9.83
CA GLN A 122 9.72 23.57 -10.87
C GLN A 122 9.75 25.10 -10.80
N ASN A 123 8.62 25.72 -10.46
CA ASN A 123 8.48 27.18 -10.40
C ASN A 123 8.71 27.75 -9.00
N SER A 124 9.04 26.93 -8.00
CA SER A 124 9.08 27.31 -6.58
C SER A 124 7.78 27.98 -6.09
N ASP A 125 6.64 27.56 -6.64
CA ASP A 125 5.32 28.13 -6.37
C ASP A 125 4.50 27.21 -5.46
N PHE A 126 4.71 27.36 -4.15
CA PHE A 126 3.96 26.60 -3.15
C PHE A 126 2.44 26.91 -3.19
N GLN A 127 2.06 28.15 -3.50
CA GLN A 127 0.65 28.57 -3.49
C GLN A 127 -0.17 27.83 -4.55
N ALA A 128 0.45 27.49 -5.69
CA ALA A 128 -0.19 26.65 -6.69
C ALA A 128 -0.49 25.21 -6.21
N PHE A 129 0.27 24.69 -5.23
CA PHE A 129 0.07 23.32 -4.71
C PHE A 129 -0.78 23.27 -3.44
N LEU A 130 -0.80 24.34 -2.65
CA LEU A 130 -1.47 24.41 -1.35
C LEU A 130 -2.91 23.82 -1.34
N PRO A 131 -3.81 24.14 -2.30
CA PRO A 131 -5.18 23.61 -2.26
C PRO A 131 -5.25 22.08 -2.42
N ALA A 132 -4.33 21.49 -3.20
CA ALA A 132 -4.26 20.04 -3.35
C ALA A 132 -3.71 19.38 -2.09
N LEU A 133 -2.70 20.01 -1.46
CA LEU A 133 -2.14 19.54 -0.20
C LEU A 133 -3.18 19.54 0.94
N GLU A 134 -3.98 20.60 1.06
CA GLU A 134 -5.04 20.69 2.08
C GLU A 134 -6.08 19.57 1.92
N ARG A 135 -6.51 19.29 0.68
CA ARG A 135 -7.43 18.18 0.42
C ARG A 135 -6.81 16.84 0.79
N ILE A 136 -5.57 16.59 0.39
CA ILE A 136 -4.86 15.33 0.72
C ILE A 136 -4.72 15.17 2.23
N ILE A 137 -4.30 16.22 2.96
CA ILE A 137 -4.18 16.16 4.41
C ILE A 137 -5.54 15.89 5.07
N GLY A 138 -6.60 16.54 4.61
CA GLY A 138 -7.95 16.28 5.12
C GLY A 138 -8.39 14.82 4.93
N MET A 139 -8.05 14.22 3.78
CA MET A 139 -8.31 12.80 3.54
C MET A 139 -7.43 11.90 4.44
N MET A 140 -6.15 12.23 4.64
CA MET A 140 -5.29 11.48 5.57
C MET A 140 -5.80 11.50 7.01
N GLN A 141 -6.43 12.61 7.42
CA GLN A 141 -7.07 12.71 8.74
C GLN A 141 -8.36 11.87 8.83
N GLU A 142 -9.13 11.75 7.76
CA GLU A 142 -10.31 10.88 7.70
C GLU A 142 -9.94 9.38 7.74
N GLN A 143 -8.74 9.03 7.25
CA GLN A 143 -8.20 7.67 7.26
C GLN A 143 -7.67 7.22 8.64
N ALA A 144 -7.21 8.15 9.47
CA ALA A 144 -6.53 7.88 10.76
C ALA A 144 -7.49 7.53 11.89
#